data_AF-A0A9D3BSY7-F1
#
_entry.id   AF-A0A9D3BSY7-F1
#
_cell.length_a   1.000
_cell.length_b   1.000
_cell.length_c   1.000
_cell.angle_alpha   90.00
_cell.angle_beta   90.00
_cell.angle_gamma   90.00
#
_symmetry.space_group_name_H-M   'P 1'
#
loop_
_entity.id
_entity.type
_entity.pdbx_description
1 polymer ?
#
loop_
_entity_poly.entity_id
_entity_poly.type
_entity_poly.pdbx_seq_one_letter_code
_entity_poly.pdbx_strand_id
1 'polypeptide(L)'
;MLLNSGHTMAVPPDFFLHPQTGRVLPIVGNVAYDPVSATLVIITDLCTGDSRKWDSPLLPFIPYPTSPHSDQPLPCSRLRGLRPGQRLQLGIPMPDPDTGVPVPILAVTIHPQTGLVYPLGRLNVCPFSRLPQPIQIGYPMLDSRTGNLVLTVGVNLDPVTGDVQPVGGVLLAESLMEPLSGRMVRMGGASTRAGQLVPNAGGYQTLLDSKV
;
A
#
# COMPACT_ATOMS: atom_id res chain seq x y z
N MET A 1 0.26 23.34 5.10
CA MET A 1 1.52 23.00 5.81
C MET A 1 2.43 24.21 5.78
N LEU A 2 3.01 24.59 6.92
CA LEU A 2 4.05 25.62 7.01
C LEU A 2 5.41 24.94 6.78
N LEU A 3 6.16 25.40 5.79
CA LEU A 3 7.52 24.94 5.52
C LEU A 3 8.50 25.64 6.47
N ASN A 4 9.68 25.06 6.69
CA ASN A 4 10.76 25.72 7.46
C ASN A 4 11.18 27.08 6.88
N SER A 5 10.86 27.33 5.60
CA SER A 5 11.05 28.62 4.93
C SER A 5 9.99 29.68 5.30
N GLY A 6 9.03 29.38 6.18
CA GLY A 6 7.90 30.26 6.51
C GLY A 6 6.79 30.31 5.46
N HIS A 7 6.92 29.56 4.37
CA HIS A 7 5.93 29.52 3.29
C HIS A 7 4.84 28.51 3.59
N THR A 8 3.59 28.83 3.24
CA THR A 8 2.46 27.90 3.35
C THR A 8 2.21 27.21 2.02
N MET A 9 2.06 25.89 2.06
CA MET A 9 1.74 25.05 0.89
C MET A 9 0.62 24.06 1.24
N ALA A 10 -0.15 23.63 0.24
CA ALA A 10 -1.09 22.52 0.39
C ALA A 10 -0.35 21.22 0.79
N VAL A 11 -1.02 20.33 1.51
CA VAL A 11 -0.48 18.98 1.77
C VAL A 11 -0.56 18.21 0.44
N PRO A 12 0.53 17.58 -0.04
CA PRO A 12 0.48 16.79 -1.27
C PRO A 12 -0.54 15.66 -1.18
N PRO A 13 -1.14 15.21 -2.30
CA PRO A 13 -2.26 14.25 -2.30
C PRO A 13 -1.92 12.89 -1.69
N ASP A 14 -0.67 12.43 -1.80
CA ASP A 14 -0.20 11.16 -1.23
C ASP A 14 0.23 11.26 0.25
N PHE A 15 -0.10 12.38 0.90
CA PHE A 15 0.32 12.70 2.26
C PHE A 15 -0.89 13.04 3.13
N PHE A 16 -0.73 12.82 4.44
CA PHE A 16 -1.69 13.25 5.44
C PHE A 16 -0.99 14.02 6.56
N LEU A 17 -1.77 14.84 7.26
CA LEU A 17 -1.34 15.52 8.48
C LEU A 17 -1.66 14.63 9.68
N HIS A 18 -0.65 14.21 10.42
CA HIS A 18 -0.85 13.42 11.63
C HIS A 18 -1.54 14.29 12.70
N PRO A 19 -2.75 13.91 13.18
CA PRO A 19 -3.61 14.80 13.96
C PRO A 19 -3.00 15.19 15.31
N GLN A 20 -2.18 14.31 15.91
CA GLN A 20 -1.58 14.54 17.22
C GLN A 20 -0.23 15.27 17.16
N THR A 21 0.55 15.05 16.10
CA THR A 21 1.93 15.57 16.01
C THR A 21 2.07 16.72 15.04
N GLY A 22 1.06 16.97 14.20
CA GLY A 22 1.09 17.97 13.13
C GLY A 22 2.12 17.68 12.03
N ARG A 23 2.77 16.50 12.05
CA ARG A 23 3.74 16.12 11.02
C ARG A 23 3.05 15.64 9.76
N VAL A 24 3.66 15.93 8.62
CA VAL A 24 3.19 15.47 7.31
C VAL A 24 3.89 14.17 6.95
N LEU A 25 3.11 13.11 6.75
CA LEU A 25 3.59 11.75 6.49
C LEU A 25 2.99 11.19 5.20
N PRO A 26 3.71 10.32 4.47
CA PRO A 26 3.14 9.65 3.30
C PRO A 26 2.02 8.71 3.73
N ILE A 27 0.95 8.60 2.96
CA ILE A 27 -0.19 7.73 3.27
C ILE A 27 0.25 6.26 3.23
N VAL A 28 0.91 5.84 2.15
CA VAL A 28 1.35 4.45 1.97
C VAL A 28 2.35 4.07 3.06
N GLY A 29 2.10 2.95 3.75
CA GLY A 29 2.93 2.45 4.84
C GLY A 29 2.68 3.10 6.20
N ASN A 30 1.79 4.09 6.28
CA ASN A 30 1.45 4.81 7.53
C ASN A 30 -0.06 4.82 7.80
N VAL A 31 -0.87 4.53 6.79
CA VAL A 31 -2.31 4.39 6.87
C VAL A 31 -2.69 2.99 6.39
N ALA A 32 -3.64 2.38 7.09
CA ALA A 32 -4.23 1.10 6.73
C ALA A 32 -5.75 1.21 6.76
N TYR A 33 -6.43 0.23 6.19
CA TYR A 33 -7.88 0.13 6.19
C TYR A 33 -8.33 -0.96 7.17
N ASP A 34 -9.26 -0.60 8.06
CA ASP A 34 -9.94 -1.54 8.94
C ASP A 34 -11.23 -2.05 8.26
N PRO A 35 -11.29 -3.34 7.88
CA PRO A 35 -12.47 -3.90 7.24
C PRO A 35 -13.67 -4.07 8.17
N VAL A 36 -13.49 -4.01 9.50
CA VAL A 36 -14.59 -4.14 10.48
C VAL A 36 -15.33 -2.82 10.63
N SER A 37 -14.60 -1.73 10.85
CA SER A 37 -15.18 -0.39 10.99
C SER A 37 -15.43 0.32 9.66
N ALA A 38 -14.86 -0.21 8.57
CA ALA A 38 -14.82 0.43 7.25
C ALA A 38 -14.16 1.82 7.26
N THR A 39 -13.11 2.00 8.06
CA THR A 39 -12.38 3.28 8.20
C THR A 39 -10.90 3.15 7.89
N LEU A 40 -10.30 4.26 7.47
CA LEU A 40 -8.85 4.40 7.44
C LEU A 40 -8.32 4.67 8.85
N VAL A 41 -7.24 3.98 9.22
CA VAL A 41 -6.56 4.10 10.52
C VAL A 41 -5.09 4.42 10.31
N ILE A 42 -4.56 5.30 11.15
CA ILE A 42 -3.13 5.61 11.17
C ILE A 42 -2.42 4.49 11.96
N ILE A 43 -1.40 3.90 11.35
CA ILE A 43 -0.60 2.81 11.93
C ILE A 43 0.83 3.24 12.26
N THR A 44 1.18 4.49 12.00
CA THR A 44 2.43 5.12 12.46
C THR A 44 2.29 5.54 13.92
N ASP A 45 3.40 5.65 14.65
CA ASP A 45 3.43 5.87 16.11
C ASP A 45 3.01 4.68 16.98
N LEU A 46 3.23 3.43 16.52
CA LEU A 46 3.07 2.24 17.37
C LEU A 46 4.06 2.17 18.56
N CYS A 47 4.90 3.19 18.76
CA CYS A 47 5.86 3.27 19.86
C CYS A 47 5.28 3.86 21.15
N THR A 48 4.03 4.33 21.17
CA THR A 48 3.38 4.86 22.39
C THR A 48 2.90 3.79 23.38
N GLY A 49 3.22 2.50 23.18
CA GLY A 49 2.83 1.44 24.11
C GLY A 49 1.34 1.09 24.07
N ASP A 50 0.58 1.74 23.19
CA ASP A 50 -0.77 1.39 22.83
C ASP A 50 -0.68 0.17 21.91
N SER A 51 -0.67 -1.03 22.49
CA SER A 51 -0.92 -2.26 21.73
C SER A 51 -2.38 -2.20 21.28
N ARG A 52 -2.69 -1.39 20.26
CA ARG A 52 -3.99 -1.39 19.60
C ARG A 52 -4.13 -2.75 18.93
N LYS A 53 -4.66 -3.69 19.70
CA LYS A 53 -5.10 -4.99 19.21
C LYS A 53 -6.31 -4.70 18.35
N TRP A 54 -6.09 -4.72 17.04
CA TRP A 54 -7.19 -4.65 16.09
C TRP A 54 -7.91 -5.98 16.11
N ASP A 55 -9.24 -5.94 16.20
CA ASP A 55 -10.08 -7.15 16.22
C ASP A 55 -9.97 -7.96 14.91
N SER A 56 -9.44 -7.34 13.85
CA SER A 56 -9.19 -7.95 12.54
C SER A 56 -7.92 -7.42 11.90
N PRO A 57 -7.26 -8.22 11.03
CA PRO A 57 -6.08 -7.75 10.32
C PRO A 57 -6.45 -6.57 9.42
N LEU A 58 -5.78 -5.45 9.61
CA LEU A 58 -5.90 -4.31 8.72
C LEU A 58 -5.35 -4.67 7.33
N LEU A 59 -5.74 -3.89 6.32
CA LEU A 59 -5.22 -3.99 4.96
C LEU A 59 -4.33 -2.79 4.64
N PRO A 60 -3.20 -2.97 3.92
CA PRO A 60 -2.43 -1.83 3.43
C PRO A 60 -3.33 -0.92 2.59
N PHE A 61 -3.29 0.39 2.85
CA PHE A 61 -4.02 1.37 2.06
C PHE A 61 -3.11 2.04 1.04
N ILE A 62 -3.57 2.10 -0.21
CA ILE A 62 -2.88 2.74 -1.33
C ILE A 62 -3.82 3.81 -1.90
N PRO A 63 -3.41 5.09 -1.93
CA PRO A 63 -4.20 6.16 -2.54
C PRO A 63 -4.63 5.81 -3.96
N TYR A 64 -5.86 6.17 -4.30
CA TYR A 64 -6.36 5.99 -5.65
C TYR A 64 -5.62 6.96 -6.58
N PRO A 65 -5.10 6.51 -7.73
CA PRO A 65 -4.28 7.35 -8.58
C PRO A 65 -5.13 8.44 -9.25
N THR A 66 -4.66 9.68 -9.16
CA THR A 66 -5.22 10.84 -9.86
C THR A 66 -4.32 11.23 -11.03
N SER A 67 -4.93 11.77 -12.08
CA SER A 67 -4.20 12.28 -13.24
C SER A 67 -3.35 13.49 -12.81
N PRO A 68 -2.04 13.49 -13.12
CA PRO A 68 -1.17 14.61 -12.76
C PRO A 68 -1.54 15.91 -13.48
N HIS A 69 -2.35 15.85 -14.55
CA HIS A 69 -2.72 17.01 -15.35
C HIS A 69 -4.07 17.61 -14.96
N SER A 70 -5.02 16.81 -14.47
CA SER A 70 -6.38 17.27 -14.18
C SER A 70 -6.78 17.13 -12.71
N ASP A 71 -5.95 16.46 -11.88
CA ASP A 71 -6.27 16.06 -10.50
C ASP A 71 -7.58 15.24 -10.40
N GLN A 72 -8.05 14.72 -11.52
CA GLN A 72 -9.21 13.85 -11.58
C GLN A 72 -8.75 12.41 -11.35
N PRO A 73 -9.57 11.57 -10.69
CA PRO A 73 -9.28 10.14 -10.57
C PRO A 73 -9.10 9.54 -11.94
N LEU A 74 -8.11 8.67 -12.07
CA LEU A 74 -7.98 7.89 -13.29
C LEU A 74 -9.24 7.00 -13.45
N PRO A 75 -9.74 6.83 -14.68
CA PRO A 75 -10.76 5.84 -14.97
C PRO A 75 -10.14 4.44 -14.88
N CYS A 76 -10.02 3.90 -13.67
CA CYS A 76 -9.43 2.59 -13.41
C CYS A 76 -10.46 1.48 -13.71
N SER A 77 -10.76 1.26 -14.98
CA SER A 77 -11.74 0.26 -15.45
C SER A 77 -11.46 -1.17 -14.99
N ARG A 78 -10.20 -1.47 -14.61
CA ARG A 78 -9.76 -2.78 -14.10
C ARG A 78 -9.96 -2.96 -12.60
N LEU A 79 -10.27 -1.90 -11.84
CA LEU A 79 -10.60 -2.06 -10.42
C LEU A 79 -12.03 -2.60 -10.30
N ARG A 80 -12.15 -3.72 -9.58
CA ARG A 80 -13.43 -4.40 -9.34
C ARG A 80 -13.72 -4.37 -7.85
N GLY A 81 -14.93 -3.98 -7.49
CA GLY A 81 -15.42 -4.09 -6.12
C GLY A 81 -15.53 -5.57 -5.72
N LEU A 82 -15.67 -5.81 -4.42
CA LEU A 82 -15.93 -7.15 -3.91
C LEU A 82 -17.28 -7.67 -4.41
N ARG A 83 -17.34 -8.98 -4.65
CA ARG A 83 -18.62 -9.66 -4.92
C ARG A 83 -19.42 -9.75 -3.62
N PRO A 84 -20.76 -9.80 -3.68
CA PRO A 84 -21.59 -10.07 -2.50
C PRO A 84 -21.11 -11.33 -1.76
N GLY A 85 -20.94 -11.22 -0.44
CA GLY A 85 -20.45 -12.31 0.41
C GLY A 85 -18.93 -12.52 0.42
N GLN A 86 -18.16 -11.81 -0.41
CA GLN A 86 -16.70 -11.87 -0.37
C GLN A 86 -16.16 -11.04 0.81
N ARG A 87 -15.25 -11.63 1.59
CA ARG A 87 -14.61 -10.94 2.71
C ARG A 87 -13.46 -10.07 2.22
N LEU A 88 -13.43 -8.82 2.68
CA LEU A 88 -12.30 -7.93 2.47
C LEU A 88 -11.21 -8.24 3.50
N GLN A 89 -10.30 -9.16 3.17
CA GLN A 89 -9.27 -9.58 4.10
C GLN A 89 -7.99 -9.93 3.36
N LEU A 90 -6.86 -9.57 3.96
CA LEU A 90 -5.53 -9.82 3.41
C LEU A 90 -5.32 -11.31 3.13
N GLY A 91 -4.81 -11.62 1.94
CA GLY A 91 -4.55 -12.98 1.47
C GLY A 91 -5.77 -13.75 0.98
N ILE A 92 -7.00 -13.28 1.23
CA ILE A 92 -8.21 -13.94 0.69
C ILE A 92 -8.22 -13.81 -0.84
N PRO A 93 -8.59 -14.86 -1.59
CA PRO A 93 -8.65 -14.80 -3.04
C PRO A 93 -9.70 -13.80 -3.56
N MET A 94 -9.33 -13.08 -4.61
CA MET A 94 -10.20 -12.27 -5.46
C MET A 94 -9.96 -12.64 -6.94
N PRO A 95 -10.94 -12.48 -7.83
CA PRO A 95 -10.72 -12.71 -9.26
C PRO A 95 -9.87 -11.59 -9.85
N ASP A 96 -8.79 -11.95 -10.54
CA ASP A 96 -8.07 -11.05 -11.44
C ASP A 96 -9.05 -10.47 -12.49
N PRO A 97 -9.08 -9.15 -12.73
CA PRO A 97 -10.11 -8.51 -13.53
C PRO A 97 -10.07 -8.87 -15.01
N ASP A 98 -8.90 -9.31 -15.51
CA ASP A 98 -8.69 -9.61 -16.93
C ASP A 98 -8.88 -11.10 -17.21
N THR A 99 -8.41 -11.97 -16.31
CA THR A 99 -8.38 -13.43 -16.51
C THR A 99 -9.38 -14.21 -15.68
N GLY A 100 -9.91 -13.62 -14.60
CA GLY A 100 -10.73 -14.31 -13.61
C GLY A 100 -9.96 -15.27 -12.70
N VAL A 101 -8.65 -15.44 -12.90
CA VAL A 101 -7.80 -16.31 -12.08
C VAL A 101 -7.79 -15.81 -10.63
N PRO A 102 -7.90 -16.69 -9.62
CA PRO A 102 -7.81 -16.28 -8.23
C PRO A 102 -6.42 -15.72 -7.89
N VAL A 103 -6.39 -14.49 -7.37
CA VAL A 103 -5.20 -13.79 -6.88
C VAL A 103 -5.44 -13.30 -5.44
N PRO A 104 -4.43 -13.22 -4.56
CA PRO A 104 -4.64 -12.77 -3.20
C PRO A 104 -4.92 -11.27 -3.13
N ILE A 105 -5.78 -10.86 -2.19
CA ILE A 105 -5.91 -9.45 -1.80
C ILE A 105 -4.66 -9.04 -1.03
N LEU A 106 -3.94 -8.04 -1.51
CA LEU A 106 -2.68 -7.56 -0.93
C LEU A 106 -2.77 -6.13 -0.34
N ALA A 107 -3.74 -5.35 -0.80
CA ALA A 107 -3.98 -3.98 -0.36
C ALA A 107 -5.41 -3.56 -0.71
N VAL A 108 -5.78 -2.32 -0.35
CA VAL A 108 -7.02 -1.68 -0.79
C VAL A 108 -6.78 -0.26 -1.26
N THR A 109 -7.66 0.22 -2.12
CA THR A 109 -7.80 1.63 -2.47
C THR A 109 -9.25 2.08 -2.34
N ILE A 110 -9.48 3.39 -2.24
CA ILE A 110 -10.81 3.99 -2.10
C ILE A 110 -10.97 5.04 -3.19
N HIS A 111 -12.00 4.91 -4.01
CA HIS A 111 -12.31 5.90 -5.02
C HIS A 111 -12.70 7.23 -4.35
N PRO A 112 -12.02 8.36 -4.66
CA PRO A 112 -12.14 9.56 -3.83
C PRO A 112 -13.52 10.24 -3.92
N GLN A 113 -14.26 10.09 -5.02
CA GLN A 113 -15.61 10.67 -5.18
C GLN A 113 -16.74 9.72 -4.76
N THR A 114 -16.64 8.43 -5.07
CA THR A 114 -17.73 7.47 -4.82
C THR A 114 -17.61 6.78 -3.47
N GLY A 115 -16.45 6.83 -2.83
CA GLY A 115 -16.16 6.12 -1.59
C GLY A 115 -16.07 4.59 -1.76
N LEU A 116 -16.13 4.07 -2.99
CA LEU A 116 -16.05 2.64 -3.24
C LEU A 116 -14.67 2.10 -2.88
N VAL A 117 -14.65 1.03 -2.08
CA VAL A 117 -13.44 0.33 -1.66
C VAL A 117 -13.13 -0.77 -2.66
N TYR A 118 -11.91 -0.77 -3.19
CA TYR A 118 -11.44 -1.76 -4.15
C TYR A 118 -10.30 -2.59 -3.54
N PRO A 119 -10.45 -3.93 -3.47
CA PRO A 119 -9.33 -4.81 -3.16
C PRO A 119 -8.30 -4.79 -4.29
N LEU A 120 -7.02 -4.89 -3.91
CA LEU A 120 -5.91 -4.87 -4.86
C LEU A 120 -5.22 -6.24 -4.90
N GLY A 121 -5.21 -6.81 -6.09
CA GLY A 121 -4.56 -8.06 -6.44
C GLY A 121 -4.49 -8.18 -7.96
N ARG A 122 -3.45 -8.84 -8.47
CA ARG A 122 -3.23 -9.03 -9.91
C ARG A 122 -2.34 -10.23 -10.18
N LEU A 123 -2.39 -10.71 -11.41
CA LEU A 123 -1.31 -11.51 -11.98
C LEU A 123 -0.09 -10.63 -12.34
N ASN A 124 1.09 -11.23 -12.27
CA ASN A 124 2.34 -10.71 -12.79
C ASN A 124 3.05 -11.80 -13.60
N VAL A 125 3.92 -11.42 -14.53
CA VAL A 125 4.73 -12.38 -15.28
C VAL A 125 5.89 -12.86 -14.42
N CYS A 126 5.98 -14.17 -14.22
CA CYS A 126 7.11 -14.77 -13.52
C CYS A 126 8.42 -14.49 -14.28
N PRO A 127 9.48 -13.96 -13.62
CA PRO A 127 10.73 -13.63 -14.29
C PRO A 127 11.46 -14.86 -14.85
N PHE A 128 11.19 -16.04 -14.28
CA PHE A 128 11.83 -17.31 -14.67
C PHE A 128 11.04 -18.06 -15.72
N SER A 129 9.78 -18.38 -15.44
CA SER A 129 8.96 -19.22 -16.33
C SER A 129 8.32 -18.44 -17.48
N ARG A 130 8.28 -17.10 -17.39
CA ARG A 130 7.53 -16.22 -18.31
C ARG A 130 6.02 -16.51 -18.35
N LEU A 131 5.52 -17.29 -17.40
CA LEU A 131 4.09 -17.57 -17.25
C LEU A 131 3.43 -16.56 -16.30
N PRO A 132 2.14 -16.24 -16.49
CA PRO A 132 1.36 -15.48 -15.51
C PRO A 132 1.29 -16.22 -14.17
N GLN A 133 1.53 -15.51 -13.08
CA GLN A 133 1.38 -15.99 -11.71
C GLN A 133 0.75 -14.91 -10.82
N PRO A 134 0.01 -15.25 -9.76
CA PRO A 134 -0.45 -14.25 -8.80
C PRO A 134 0.72 -13.45 -8.22
N ILE A 135 0.54 -12.13 -8.04
CA ILE A 135 1.45 -11.35 -7.20
C ILE A 135 1.35 -11.89 -5.78
N GLN A 136 2.49 -12.24 -5.18
CA GLN A 136 2.58 -12.78 -3.83
C GLN A 136 3.82 -12.23 -3.13
N ILE A 137 3.70 -12.01 -1.82
CA ILE A 137 4.83 -11.53 -1.01
C ILE A 137 5.89 -12.63 -0.93
N GLY A 138 7.16 -12.23 -1.04
CA GLY A 138 8.29 -13.15 -1.10
C GLY A 138 8.50 -13.82 -2.46
N TYR A 139 7.62 -13.59 -3.44
CA TYR A 139 7.83 -14.14 -4.79
C TYR A 139 8.79 -13.27 -5.60
N PRO A 140 9.57 -13.89 -6.51
CA PRO A 140 10.53 -13.19 -7.34
C PRO A 140 9.83 -12.29 -8.36
N MET A 141 10.38 -11.08 -8.53
CA MET A 141 9.99 -10.11 -9.56
C MET A 141 11.22 -9.41 -10.13
N LEU A 142 11.08 -8.76 -11.27
CA LEU A 142 12.07 -7.81 -11.76
C LEU A 142 11.72 -6.43 -11.22
N ASP A 143 12.70 -5.75 -10.63
CA ASP A 143 12.61 -4.31 -10.39
C ASP A 143 12.49 -3.61 -11.75
N SER A 144 11.38 -2.90 -11.96
CA SER A 144 11.08 -2.22 -13.24
C SER A 144 12.09 -1.14 -13.62
N ARG A 145 12.83 -0.60 -12.64
CA ARG A 145 13.85 0.42 -12.84
C ARG A 145 15.23 -0.18 -13.12
N THR A 146 15.62 -1.21 -12.37
CA THR A 146 17.00 -1.76 -12.45
C THR A 146 17.09 -3.03 -13.28
N GLY A 147 15.99 -3.72 -13.53
CA GLY A 147 15.96 -5.05 -14.13
C GLY A 147 16.49 -6.16 -13.22
N ASN A 148 16.84 -5.85 -11.96
CA ASN A 148 17.37 -6.82 -11.02
C ASN A 148 16.28 -7.73 -10.48
N LEU A 149 16.64 -8.97 -10.19
CA LEU A 149 15.79 -9.91 -9.48
C LEU A 149 15.67 -9.50 -8.01
N VAL A 150 14.44 -9.27 -7.55
CA VAL A 150 14.13 -8.90 -6.17
C VAL A 150 12.91 -9.66 -5.66
N LEU A 151 12.70 -9.66 -4.34
CA LEU A 151 11.49 -10.22 -3.74
C LEU A 151 10.39 -9.16 -3.65
N THR A 152 9.17 -9.60 -3.93
CA THR A 152 7.96 -8.79 -3.78
C THR A 152 7.69 -8.54 -2.29
N VAL A 153 7.49 -7.29 -1.91
CA VAL A 153 7.17 -6.84 -0.53
C VAL A 153 5.79 -6.18 -0.43
N GLY A 154 5.12 -5.94 -1.56
CA GLY A 154 3.80 -5.33 -1.60
C GLY A 154 3.29 -5.13 -3.03
N VAL A 155 2.31 -4.26 -3.16
CA VAL A 155 1.76 -3.80 -4.44
C VAL A 155 1.68 -2.27 -4.45
N ASN A 156 1.58 -1.70 -5.65
CA ASN A 156 1.25 -0.30 -5.88
C ASN A 156 0.24 -0.16 -7.02
N LEU A 157 -0.36 1.02 -7.15
CA LEU A 157 -1.11 1.41 -8.33
C LEU A 157 -0.21 2.21 -9.26
N ASP A 158 -0.17 1.80 -10.53
CA ASP A 158 0.52 2.53 -11.57
C ASP A 158 -0.14 3.91 -11.75
N PRO A 159 0.60 5.03 -11.65
CA PRO A 159 0.03 6.37 -11.63
C PRO A 159 -0.48 6.83 -13.00
N VAL A 160 -0.32 6.03 -14.06
CA VAL A 160 -0.77 6.36 -15.43
C VAL A 160 -1.98 5.52 -15.83
N THR A 161 -1.92 4.22 -15.53
CA THR A 161 -2.91 3.22 -15.94
C THR A 161 -3.86 2.82 -14.82
N GLY A 162 -3.48 3.07 -13.57
CA GLY A 162 -4.17 2.56 -12.39
C GLY A 162 -4.10 1.04 -12.24
N ASP A 163 -3.16 0.39 -12.91
CA ASP A 163 -2.97 -1.05 -12.80
C ASP A 163 -2.22 -1.44 -11.53
N VAL A 164 -2.48 -2.63 -11.00
CA VAL A 164 -1.82 -3.13 -9.80
C VAL A 164 -0.49 -3.76 -10.19
N GLN A 165 0.61 -3.22 -9.66
CA GLN A 165 1.97 -3.68 -9.93
C GLN A 165 2.63 -4.20 -8.65
N PRO A 166 3.49 -5.24 -8.74
CA PRO A 166 4.26 -5.68 -7.59
C PRO A 166 5.33 -4.63 -7.23
N VAL A 167 5.62 -4.50 -5.94
CA VAL A 167 6.73 -3.67 -5.43
C VAL A 167 7.70 -4.58 -4.70
N GLY A 168 9.00 -4.39 -4.95
CA GLY A 168 10.06 -5.21 -4.39
C GLY A 168 11.39 -4.47 -4.33
N GLY A 169 12.42 -5.12 -3.82
CA GLY A 169 13.79 -4.57 -3.78
C GLY A 169 14.21 -3.94 -2.47
N VAL A 170 13.38 -4.06 -1.43
CA VAL A 170 13.74 -3.73 -0.05
C VAL A 170 13.96 -5.03 0.74
N LEU A 171 15.06 -5.12 1.47
CA LEU A 171 15.35 -6.24 2.35
C LEU A 171 14.52 -6.09 3.64
N LEU A 172 13.40 -6.81 3.78
CA LEU A 172 12.49 -6.75 4.95
C LEU A 172 13.15 -6.97 6.33
N ALA A 173 14.44 -7.35 6.37
CA ALA A 173 15.22 -7.52 7.59
C ALA A 173 15.97 -6.25 8.04
N GLU A 174 16.10 -5.20 7.20
CA GLU A 174 16.79 -3.98 7.63
C GLU A 174 15.86 -3.07 8.45
N SER A 175 16.48 -2.14 9.16
CA SER A 175 15.79 -1.22 10.06
C SER A 175 15.84 0.20 9.52
N LEU A 176 14.74 0.94 9.73
CA LEU A 176 14.61 2.33 9.36
C LEU A 176 14.30 3.17 10.61
N MET A 177 14.65 4.46 10.59
CA MET A 177 14.26 5.38 11.65
C MET A 177 12.80 5.82 11.44
N GLU A 178 11.92 5.43 12.36
CA GLU A 178 10.49 5.78 12.29
C GLU A 178 10.33 7.30 12.47
N PRO A 179 9.63 7.99 11.54
CA PRO A 179 9.67 9.44 11.42
C PRO A 179 8.99 10.21 12.57
N LEU A 180 8.14 9.59 13.39
CA LEU A 180 7.49 10.24 14.53
C LEU A 180 8.25 10.05 15.84
N SER A 181 8.66 8.83 16.15
CA SER A 181 9.32 8.42 17.40
C SER A 181 10.85 8.54 17.36
N GLY A 182 11.46 8.59 16.18
CA GLY A 182 12.92 8.55 16.01
C GLY A 182 13.56 7.21 16.36
N ARG A 183 12.76 6.17 16.60
CA ARG A 183 13.26 4.82 16.94
C ARG A 183 13.55 4.00 15.69
N MET A 184 14.51 3.08 15.80
CA MET A 184 14.75 2.10 14.75
C MET A 184 13.63 1.05 14.76
N VAL A 185 12.96 0.88 13.62
CA VAL A 185 11.88 -0.11 13.43
C VAL A 185 12.22 -1.01 12.24
N ARG A 186 11.75 -2.26 12.25
CA ARG A 186 11.93 -3.18 11.11
C ARG A 186 11.13 -2.68 9.91
N MET A 187 11.70 -2.82 8.71
CA MET A 187 10.98 -2.53 7.46
C MET A 187 9.85 -3.54 7.25
N GLY A 188 8.63 -3.03 7.11
CA GLY A 188 7.44 -3.86 6.88
C GLY A 188 7.05 -3.98 5.41
N GLY A 189 7.59 -3.10 4.57
CA GLY A 189 7.24 -2.99 3.16
C GLY A 189 7.95 -1.84 2.45
N ALA A 190 7.50 -1.57 1.24
CA ALA A 190 7.99 -0.49 0.42
C ALA A 190 6.90 0.05 -0.50
N SER A 191 7.10 1.26 -0.99
CA SER A 191 6.23 1.94 -1.95
C SER A 191 7.05 2.62 -3.02
N THR A 192 6.52 2.75 -4.23
CA THR A 192 7.17 3.54 -5.29
C THR A 192 6.62 4.96 -5.26
N ARG A 193 7.50 5.95 -5.13
CA ARG A 193 7.17 7.38 -5.14
C ARG A 193 8.07 8.10 -6.13
N ALA A 194 7.47 8.81 -7.10
CA ALA A 194 8.20 9.49 -8.17
C ALA A 194 9.23 8.58 -8.88
N GLY A 195 8.88 7.30 -9.09
CA GLY A 195 9.78 6.29 -9.67
C GLY A 195 10.87 5.77 -8.74
N GLN A 196 10.96 6.26 -7.50
CA GLN A 196 11.92 5.81 -6.50
C GLN A 196 11.25 4.87 -5.49
N LEU A 197 11.93 3.77 -5.17
CA LEU A 197 11.53 2.86 -4.11
C LEU A 197 11.80 3.51 -2.75
N VAL A 198 10.78 3.59 -1.91
CA VAL A 198 10.85 4.17 -0.56
C VAL A 198 10.44 3.08 0.45
N PRO A 199 11.34 2.67 1.36
CA PRO A 199 11.01 1.72 2.42
C PRO A 199 10.05 2.35 3.43
N ASN A 200 9.21 1.55 4.05
CA ASN A 200 8.32 1.99 5.11
C ASN A 200 8.16 0.92 6.21
N ALA A 201 7.75 1.38 7.40
CA ALA A 201 7.59 0.53 8.59
C ALA A 201 6.25 -0.22 8.59
N GLY A 202 5.25 0.30 7.87
CA GLY A 202 4.02 -0.44 7.58
C GLY A 202 4.22 -1.44 6.45
N GLY A 203 3.12 -2.00 5.97
CA GLY A 203 3.15 -2.98 4.88
C GLY A 203 2.75 -4.38 5.34
N TYR A 204 2.95 -5.35 4.46
CA TYR A 204 2.40 -6.70 4.64
C TYR A 204 2.96 -7.40 5.88
N GLN A 205 4.27 -7.35 6.12
CA GLN A 205 4.89 -8.06 7.25
C GLN A 205 4.41 -7.51 8.60
N THR A 206 4.32 -6.19 8.73
CA THR A 206 3.83 -5.53 9.96
C THR A 206 2.38 -5.89 10.27
N LEU A 207 1.57 -6.16 9.23
CA LEU A 207 0.18 -6.60 9.38
C LEU A 207 0.04 -8.09 9.71
N LEU A 208 1.03 -8.91 9.35
CA LEU A 208 1.11 -10.29 9.83
C LEU A 208 1.56 -10.34 11.29
N ASP A 209 2.55 -9.52 11.64
CA ASP A 209 3.13 -9.47 13.00
C ASP A 209 2.13 -8.96 14.04
N SER A 210 1.10 -8.18 13.64
CA SER A 210 0.04 -7.69 14.55
C SER A 210 -0.91 -8.77 15.06
N LYS A 211 -0.77 -10.03 14.61
CA LYS A 211 -1.58 -11.18 15.05
C LYS A 211 -0.99 -12.00 16.20
N VAL A 212 0.19 -11.66 16.71
CA VAL A 212 0.88 -12.43 17.77
C VAL A 212 0.65 -11.81 19.14
#